data_AF-A0A9X8P487-F1
#
_entry.id   AF-A0A9X8P487-F1
#
_cell.length_a   1.000
_cell.length_b   1.000
_cell.length_c   1.000
_cell.angle_alpha   90.00
_cell.angle_beta   90.00
_cell.angle_gamma   90.00
#
_symmetry.space_group_name_H-M   'P 1'
#
loop_
_entity.id
_entity.type
_entity.pdbx_description
1 polymer ?
#
loop_
_entity_poly.entity_id
_entity_poly.type
_entity_poly.pdbx_seq_one_letter_code
_entity_poly.pdbx_strand_id
1 'polypeptide(L)'
;MSNENNATESLQLNLGSLRSAMSLTLHTHHASRIWHGRAAAEGKPGIVGLNGFVSIMNKLKRGAEQDDPYSDWWMLRIEDKLSLTKEQLQNLRQQVDQALADVPPALSIGENMNVQPVKLPLFVSSQLGFMAVYLLADYDDLARRLILAHHTALIDRSTLERWLNDGAHALRSLFSLAQQYRYSGTRRDDFAANNAAARAAVEKYGELPQDVLEGTRRSRFAPPLIRRGQTNMAHSGTTHQTPSHADEPADVHANTSGNPTEEAQDSEDDHA
;
A
#
# COMPACT_ATOMS: atom_id res chain seq x y z
N MET A 1 -13.81 23.98 -54.55
CA MET A 1 -14.01 22.59 -54.11
C MET A 1 -12.72 21.85 -54.38
N SER A 2 -12.10 21.07 -53.51
CA SER A 2 -12.26 20.73 -52.09
C SER A 2 -11.02 19.87 -51.79
N ASN A 3 -10.37 20.07 -50.64
CA ASN A 3 -10.02 19.00 -49.70
C ASN A 3 -9.01 19.54 -48.68
N GLU A 4 -9.58 19.92 -47.53
CA GLU A 4 -8.86 20.01 -46.27
C GLU A 4 -8.36 18.61 -45.90
N ASN A 5 -7.05 18.40 -45.98
CA ASN A 5 -6.39 17.28 -45.31
C ASN A 5 -6.33 17.58 -43.82
N ASN A 6 -7.36 17.14 -43.08
CA ASN A 6 -7.36 17.16 -41.63
C ASN A 6 -6.45 16.04 -41.12
N ALA A 7 -5.16 16.33 -41.00
CA ALA A 7 -4.19 15.47 -40.35
C ALA A 7 -4.58 15.34 -38.88
N THR A 8 -5.12 14.16 -38.53
CA THR A 8 -5.41 13.81 -37.14
C THR A 8 -4.07 13.55 -36.45
N GLU A 9 -3.41 14.61 -35.97
CA GLU A 9 -2.24 14.49 -35.10
C GLU A 9 -2.63 13.65 -33.88
N SER A 10 -2.13 12.42 -33.84
CA SER A 10 -2.26 11.54 -32.69
C SER A 10 -1.58 12.19 -31.49
N LEU A 11 -2.35 12.70 -30.55
CA LEU A 11 -1.86 13.31 -29.32
C LEU A 11 -1.07 12.28 -28.50
N GLN A 12 0.26 12.25 -28.63
CA GLN A 12 1.12 11.46 -27.75
C GLN A 12 1.28 12.18 -26.42
N LEU A 13 0.43 11.82 -25.45
CA LEU A 13 0.47 12.33 -24.09
C LEU A 13 1.42 11.49 -23.23
N ASN A 14 2.65 11.97 -23.05
CA ASN A 14 3.62 11.39 -22.10
C ASN A 14 3.30 11.87 -20.67
N LEU A 15 2.17 11.44 -20.11
CA LEU A 15 1.78 11.77 -18.75
C LEU A 15 2.61 10.97 -17.73
N GLY A 16 3.18 11.68 -16.75
CA GLY A 16 3.88 11.07 -15.61
C GLY A 16 2.92 10.52 -14.55
N SER A 17 3.47 9.86 -13.52
CA SER A 17 2.67 9.36 -12.39
C SER A 17 2.03 10.52 -11.60
N LEU A 18 0.73 10.43 -11.29
CA LEU A 18 0.08 11.36 -10.37
C LEU A 18 0.75 11.28 -8.99
N ARG A 19 1.19 12.44 -8.48
CA ARG A 19 1.74 12.57 -7.12
C ARG A 19 1.10 13.76 -6.44
N SER A 20 0.57 13.56 -5.23
CA SER A 20 0.10 14.66 -4.38
C SER A 20 1.10 14.88 -3.24
N ALA A 21 1.49 16.14 -3.02
CA ALA A 21 2.24 16.52 -1.82
C ALA A 21 1.27 16.47 -0.62
N MET A 22 1.27 15.35 0.10
CA MET A 22 0.39 15.13 1.25
C MET A 22 1.10 15.45 2.57
N SER A 23 0.36 15.98 3.53
CA SER A 23 0.88 16.27 4.87
C SER A 23 -0.15 15.97 5.95
N LEU A 24 0.32 15.51 7.11
CA LEU A 24 -0.46 15.31 8.32
C LEU A 24 -0.12 16.41 9.33
N THR A 25 -1.14 17.07 9.87
CA THR A 25 -0.97 18.04 10.95
C THR A 25 -1.30 17.37 12.27
N LEU A 26 -0.38 17.40 13.23
CA LEU A 26 -0.57 16.87 14.58
C LEU A 26 -0.51 18.00 15.60
N HIS A 27 -1.46 18.00 16.52
CA HIS A 27 -1.59 19.01 17.56
C HIS A 27 -1.05 18.52 18.91
N THR A 28 -1.07 17.21 19.19
CA THR A 28 -0.66 16.69 20.50
C THR A 28 0.73 16.06 20.50
N HIS A 29 1.46 16.23 21.62
CA HIS A 29 2.69 15.47 21.87
C HIS A 29 2.43 13.96 21.96
N HIS A 30 1.19 13.53 22.25
CA HIS A 30 0.80 12.14 22.27
C HIS A 30 0.83 11.53 20.87
N ALA A 31 0.16 12.16 19.90
CA ALA A 31 0.16 11.69 18.52
C ALA A 31 1.55 11.82 17.88
N SER A 32 2.28 12.92 18.14
CA SER A 32 3.64 13.10 17.63
C SER A 32 4.59 11.98 18.08
N ARG A 33 4.47 11.49 19.32
CA ARG A 33 5.25 10.33 19.79
C ARG A 33 4.85 9.02 19.11
N ILE A 34 3.59 8.84 18.74
CA ILE A 34 3.13 7.66 18.00
C ILE A 34 3.60 7.71 16.54
N TRP A 35 3.65 8.90 15.94
CA TRP A 35 4.22 9.11 14.61
C TRP A 35 5.68 8.66 14.53
N HIS A 36 6.52 9.17 15.43
CA HIS A 36 7.96 8.91 15.43
C HIS A 36 8.30 7.52 15.99
N GLY A 37 7.54 7.06 16.99
CA GLY A 37 7.93 5.91 17.79
C GLY A 37 9.09 6.26 18.74
N ARG A 38 9.90 5.26 19.07
CA ARG A 38 11.06 5.41 19.95
C ARG A 38 12.24 4.60 19.40
N ALA A 39 13.40 5.21 19.29
CA ALA A 39 14.63 4.49 18.96
C ALA A 39 14.94 3.41 20.02
N ALA A 40 15.69 2.39 19.63
CA ALA A 40 16.24 1.46 20.60
C ALA A 40 17.24 2.19 21.50
N ALA A 41 17.26 1.83 22.79
CA ALA A 41 18.23 2.30 23.75
C ALA A 41 18.77 1.10 24.54
N GLU A 42 19.83 1.30 25.32
CA GLU A 42 20.43 0.22 26.10
C GLU A 42 19.38 -0.44 27.03
N GLY A 43 19.20 -1.76 26.87
CA GLY A 43 18.19 -2.54 27.59
C GLY A 43 16.73 -2.26 27.21
N LYS A 44 16.45 -1.43 26.20
CA LYS A 44 15.08 -1.07 25.78
C LYS A 44 14.89 -1.22 24.27
N PRO A 45 14.06 -2.16 23.80
CA PRO A 45 13.80 -2.32 22.37
C PRO A 45 13.15 -1.05 21.79
N GLY A 46 13.45 -0.78 20.53
CA GLY A 46 12.80 0.30 19.78
C GLY A 46 11.31 0.03 19.60
N ILE A 47 10.53 1.11 19.53
CA ILE A 47 9.09 1.07 19.25
C ILE A 47 8.88 1.68 17.88
N VAL A 48 8.35 0.90 16.94
CA VAL A 48 8.00 1.43 15.61
C VAL A 48 6.84 2.41 15.73
N GLY A 49 7.03 3.60 15.18
CA GLY A 49 5.97 4.58 14.97
C GLY A 49 5.27 4.40 13.62
N LEU A 50 4.30 5.28 13.35
CA LEU A 50 3.52 5.23 12.11
C LEU A 50 4.40 5.31 10.85
N ASN A 51 5.50 6.09 10.88
CA ASN A 51 6.40 6.19 9.72
C ASN A 51 7.02 4.82 9.37
N GLY A 52 7.48 4.08 10.39
CA GLY A 52 7.97 2.71 10.20
C GLY A 52 6.88 1.75 9.72
N PHE A 53 5.66 1.87 10.26
CA PHE A 53 4.51 1.08 9.79
C PHE A 53 4.21 1.33 8.30
N VAL A 54 4.14 2.59 7.87
CA VAL A 54 3.93 2.96 6.45
C VAL A 54 5.00 2.34 5.56
N SER A 55 6.25 2.37 5.99
CA SER A 55 7.36 1.75 5.25
C SER A 55 7.16 0.24 5.07
N ILE A 56 6.63 -0.44 6.10
CA ILE A 56 6.28 -1.87 6.01
C ILE A 56 5.10 -2.07 5.06
N MET A 57 4.05 -1.25 5.13
CA MET A 57 2.88 -1.35 4.24
C MET A 57 3.24 -1.15 2.76
N ASN A 58 4.19 -0.25 2.47
CA ASN A 58 4.69 -0.06 1.11
C ASN A 58 5.49 -1.30 0.62
N LYS A 59 6.19 -2.02 1.51
CA LYS A 59 6.85 -3.30 1.18
C LYS A 59 5.83 -4.42 0.99
N LEU A 60 4.80 -4.47 1.83
CA LEU A 60 3.72 -5.44 1.77
C LEU A 60 2.95 -5.34 0.46
N LYS A 61 2.54 -4.13 0.06
CA LYS A 61 1.89 -3.87 -1.22
C LYS A 61 2.75 -4.32 -2.41
N ARG A 62 4.06 -4.03 -2.38
CA ARG A 62 5.00 -4.47 -3.42
C ARG A 62 5.16 -5.99 -3.49
N GLY A 63 5.08 -6.68 -2.36
CA GLY A 63 5.10 -8.15 -2.33
C GLY A 63 3.85 -8.73 -2.97
N ALA A 64 2.68 -8.19 -2.65
CA ALA A 64 1.41 -8.58 -3.27
C ALA A 64 1.37 -8.27 -4.79
N GLU A 65 1.95 -7.15 -5.22
CA GLU A 65 2.19 -6.81 -6.65
C GLU A 65 3.03 -7.86 -7.38
N GLN A 66 3.94 -8.54 -6.67
CA GLN A 66 4.82 -9.57 -7.22
C GLN A 66 4.22 -10.98 -7.14
N ASP A 67 2.93 -11.08 -6.82
CA ASP A 67 2.18 -12.34 -6.68
C ASP A 67 2.67 -13.22 -5.51
N ASP A 68 3.19 -12.62 -4.44
CA ASP A 68 3.57 -13.35 -3.22
C ASP A 68 2.34 -13.68 -2.35
N PRO A 69 1.99 -14.98 -2.18
CA PRO A 69 0.83 -15.37 -1.40
C PRO A 69 0.95 -15.06 0.10
N TYR A 70 2.17 -15.02 0.67
CA TYR A 70 2.37 -14.58 2.06
C TYR A 70 2.10 -13.10 2.23
N SER A 71 2.45 -12.29 1.23
CA SER A 71 2.12 -10.86 1.24
C SER A 71 0.61 -10.65 1.23
N ASP A 72 -0.14 -11.38 0.40
CA ASP A 72 -1.60 -11.32 0.43
C ASP A 72 -2.19 -11.77 1.78
N TRP A 73 -1.63 -12.84 2.37
CA TRP A 73 -2.02 -13.29 3.70
C TRP A 73 -1.82 -12.21 4.78
N TRP A 74 -0.67 -11.54 4.74
CA TRP A 74 -0.38 -10.45 5.67
C TRP A 74 -1.27 -9.22 5.42
N MET A 75 -1.65 -8.92 4.18
CA MET A 75 -2.60 -7.84 3.91
C MET A 75 -3.94 -8.09 4.59
N LEU A 76 -4.47 -9.32 4.55
CA LEU A 76 -5.71 -9.69 5.24
C LEU A 76 -5.59 -9.48 6.75
N ARG A 77 -4.53 -10.00 7.38
CA ARG A 77 -4.30 -9.87 8.83
C ARG A 77 -4.18 -8.41 9.27
N ILE A 78 -3.56 -7.57 8.45
CA ILE A 78 -3.42 -6.14 8.73
C ILE A 78 -4.75 -5.42 8.53
N GLU A 79 -5.54 -5.76 7.51
CA GLU A 79 -6.88 -5.23 7.29
C GLU A 79 -7.81 -5.53 8.49
N ASP A 80 -7.77 -6.76 8.99
CA ASP A 80 -8.53 -7.16 10.19
C ASP A 80 -8.08 -6.37 11.42
N LYS A 81 -6.76 -6.26 11.64
CA LYS A 81 -6.22 -5.51 12.78
C LYS A 81 -6.52 -4.01 12.70
N LEU A 82 -6.48 -3.41 11.51
CA LEU A 82 -6.88 -2.03 11.27
C LEU A 82 -8.35 -1.81 11.63
N SER A 83 -9.22 -2.75 11.24
CA SER A 83 -10.65 -2.70 11.53
C SER A 83 -10.92 -2.76 13.03
N LEU A 84 -10.24 -3.69 13.74
CA LEU A 84 -10.33 -3.78 15.20
C LEU A 84 -9.80 -2.51 15.90
N THR A 85 -8.65 -1.98 15.48
CA THR A 85 -8.10 -0.74 16.05
C THR A 85 -9.03 0.45 15.82
N LYS A 86 -9.70 0.52 14.66
CA LYS A 86 -10.70 1.54 14.37
C LYS A 86 -11.88 1.45 15.34
N GLU A 87 -12.43 0.26 15.54
CA GLU A 87 -13.53 0.04 16.50
C GLU A 87 -13.14 0.45 17.92
N GLN A 88 -11.94 0.09 18.37
CA GLN A 88 -11.42 0.48 19.69
C GLN A 88 -11.35 2.00 19.85
N LEU A 89 -10.84 2.72 18.85
CA LEU A 89 -10.78 4.20 18.89
C LEU A 89 -12.18 4.84 18.82
N GLN A 90 -13.11 4.24 18.08
CA GLN A 90 -14.50 4.69 18.01
C GLN A 90 -15.21 4.54 19.36
N ASN A 91 -15.05 3.40 20.04
CA ASN A 91 -15.60 3.18 21.37
C ASN A 91 -15.02 4.16 22.39
N LEU A 92 -13.71 4.44 22.32
CA LEU A 92 -13.08 5.43 23.17
C LEU A 92 -13.61 6.85 22.88
N ARG A 93 -13.82 7.19 21.60
CA ARG A 93 -14.41 8.47 21.20
C ARG A 93 -15.81 8.65 21.79
N GLN A 94 -16.64 7.61 21.75
CA GLN A 94 -17.98 7.67 22.36
C GLN A 94 -17.91 7.93 23.87
N GLN A 95 -16.96 7.33 24.59
CA GLN A 95 -16.75 7.60 26.02
C GLN A 95 -16.33 9.06 26.28
N VAL A 96 -15.47 9.61 25.43
CA VAL A 96 -15.06 11.02 25.51
C VAL A 96 -16.21 11.97 25.21
N ASP A 97 -16.98 11.69 24.16
CA ASP A 97 -18.13 12.51 23.79
C ASP A 97 -19.20 12.47 24.91
N GLN A 98 -19.38 11.34 25.59
CA GLN A 98 -20.26 11.24 26.75
C GLN A 98 -19.76 12.08 27.94
N ALA A 99 -18.46 12.06 28.24
CA ALA A 99 -17.89 12.88 29.33
C ALA A 99 -18.00 14.39 29.02
N LEU A 100 -17.88 14.77 27.74
CA LEU A 100 -18.04 16.15 27.29
C LEU A 100 -19.52 16.61 27.28
N ALA A 101 -20.48 15.70 27.33
CA ALA A 101 -21.90 16.04 27.39
C ALA A 101 -22.34 16.62 28.75
N ASP A 102 -21.55 16.40 29.82
CA ASP A 102 -21.84 16.88 31.17
C ASP A 102 -21.53 18.39 31.36
N VAL A 103 -21.09 19.06 30.30
CA VAL A 103 -20.84 20.50 30.29
C VAL A 103 -22.16 21.26 30.54
N PRO A 104 -22.22 22.14 31.56
CA PRO A 104 -23.40 22.95 31.81
C PRO A 104 -23.81 23.76 30.58
N PRO A 105 -25.11 23.85 30.23
CA PRO A 105 -25.57 24.60 29.06
C PRO A 105 -25.19 26.09 29.03
N ALA A 106 -24.83 26.65 30.19
CA ALA A 106 -24.33 28.02 30.32
C ALA A 106 -22.88 28.21 29.82
N LEU A 107 -22.13 27.12 29.59
CA LEU A 107 -20.75 27.15 29.10
C LEU A 107 -20.69 26.69 27.64
N SER A 108 -19.98 27.45 26.82
CA SER A 108 -19.61 27.06 25.45
C SER A 108 -18.13 26.71 25.42
N ILE A 109 -17.81 25.46 25.10
CA ILE A 109 -16.43 24.97 25.05
C ILE A 109 -16.04 24.76 23.59
N GLY A 110 -15.11 25.58 23.09
CA GLY A 110 -14.57 25.47 21.75
C GLY A 110 -13.54 24.34 21.59
N GLU A 111 -13.03 24.17 20.37
CA GLU A 111 -12.04 23.13 20.10
C GLU A 111 -10.67 23.42 20.75
N ASN A 112 -10.03 22.41 21.32
CA ASN A 112 -8.69 22.54 21.93
C ASN A 112 -7.58 22.41 20.89
N MET A 113 -7.23 23.50 20.23
CA MET A 113 -6.19 23.52 19.19
C MET A 113 -4.81 23.84 19.78
N ASN A 114 -3.79 23.12 19.33
CA ASN A 114 -2.41 23.58 19.53
C ASN A 114 -2.15 24.82 18.67
N VAL A 115 -1.59 25.87 19.29
CA VAL A 115 -1.23 27.15 18.67
C VAL A 115 -0.09 26.98 17.65
N GLN A 116 0.75 25.95 17.81
CA GLN A 116 1.85 25.62 16.90
C GLN A 116 1.84 24.12 16.58
N PRO A 117 0.89 23.64 15.76
CA PRO A 117 0.83 22.24 15.40
C PRO A 117 1.99 21.84 14.47
N VAL A 118 2.40 20.58 14.53
CA VAL A 118 3.48 20.05 13.70
C VAL A 118 2.91 19.53 12.39
N LYS A 119 3.45 20.01 11.26
CA LYS A 119 3.10 19.53 9.92
C LYS A 119 4.15 18.54 9.43
N LEU A 120 3.71 17.31 9.15
CA LEU A 120 4.58 16.18 8.80
C LEU A 120 4.31 15.75 7.36
N PRO A 121 5.34 15.61 6.51
CA PRO A 121 5.14 15.12 5.14
C PRO A 121 4.74 13.65 5.13
N LEU A 122 3.83 13.28 4.23
CA LEU A 122 3.35 11.90 4.06
C LEU A 122 3.90 11.28 2.77
N PHE A 123 4.58 10.14 2.91
CA PHE A 123 5.06 9.32 1.80
C PHE A 123 4.43 7.93 1.85
N VAL A 124 3.14 7.86 1.53
CA VAL A 124 2.32 6.65 1.65
C VAL A 124 1.91 6.20 0.25
N SER A 125 2.17 4.94 -0.11
CA SER A 125 1.77 4.37 -1.40
C SER A 125 0.83 3.17 -1.27
N SER A 126 0.52 2.75 -0.04
CA SER A 126 -0.41 1.67 0.29
C SER A 126 -1.65 2.22 0.99
N GLN A 127 -2.83 1.76 0.55
CA GLN A 127 -4.13 2.09 1.13
C GLN A 127 -4.19 1.69 2.61
N LEU A 128 -3.65 0.53 2.98
CA LEU A 128 -3.56 0.11 4.38
C LEU A 128 -2.67 1.07 5.22
N GLY A 129 -1.64 1.64 4.58
CA GLY A 129 -0.84 2.71 5.19
C GLY A 129 -1.64 3.98 5.45
N PHE A 130 -2.50 4.39 4.50
CA PHE A 130 -3.39 5.54 4.66
C PHE A 130 -4.43 5.33 5.76
N MET A 131 -4.99 4.13 5.87
CA MET A 131 -5.92 3.80 6.95
C MET A 131 -5.28 4.03 8.32
N ALA A 132 -4.01 3.65 8.51
CA ALA A 132 -3.29 3.92 9.76
C ALA A 132 -3.00 5.42 9.99
N VAL A 133 -2.81 6.20 8.93
CA VAL A 133 -2.72 7.67 9.02
C VAL A 133 -4.02 8.26 9.55
N TYR A 134 -5.17 7.81 9.05
CA TYR A 134 -6.48 8.26 9.54
C TYR A 134 -6.67 7.92 11.02
N LEU A 135 -6.31 6.70 11.44
CA LEU A 135 -6.41 6.31 12.85
C LEU A 135 -5.51 7.15 13.77
N LEU A 136 -4.33 7.57 13.30
CA LEU A 136 -3.48 8.50 14.09
C LEU A 136 -4.10 9.90 14.17
N ALA A 137 -4.71 10.39 13.09
CA ALA A 137 -5.41 11.67 13.09
C ALA A 137 -6.62 11.65 14.05
N ASP A 138 -7.40 10.56 14.01
CA ASP A 138 -8.52 10.35 14.94
C ASP A 138 -8.05 10.31 16.40
N TYR A 139 -6.93 9.64 16.67
CA TYR A 139 -6.33 9.62 18.00
C TYR A 139 -5.83 11.01 18.44
N ASP A 140 -5.25 11.81 17.54
CA ASP A 140 -4.83 13.18 17.84
C ASP A 140 -6.02 14.05 18.24
N ASP A 141 -7.14 13.95 17.51
CA ASP A 141 -8.38 14.65 17.87
C ASP A 141 -8.90 14.21 19.25
N LEU A 142 -8.95 12.90 19.48
CA LEU A 142 -9.42 12.31 20.73
C LEU A 142 -8.55 12.78 21.91
N ALA A 143 -7.22 12.81 21.73
CA ALA A 143 -6.30 13.33 22.75
C ALA A 143 -6.54 14.80 23.09
N ARG A 144 -6.88 15.66 22.11
CA ARG A 144 -7.24 17.07 22.38
C ARG A 144 -8.52 17.18 23.21
N ARG A 145 -9.56 16.42 22.84
CA ARG A 145 -10.84 16.36 23.56
C ARG A 145 -10.67 15.87 25.00
N LEU A 146 -9.82 14.87 25.20
CA LEU A 146 -9.46 14.34 26.51
C LEU A 146 -8.76 15.38 27.40
N ILE A 147 -7.75 16.06 26.85
CA ILE A 147 -7.02 17.10 27.57
C ILE A 147 -7.95 18.24 27.96
N LEU A 148 -8.86 18.62 27.05
CA LEU A 148 -9.90 19.62 27.31
C LEU A 148 -10.84 19.18 28.44
N ALA A 149 -11.41 17.98 28.36
CA ALA A 149 -12.31 17.45 29.37
C ALA A 149 -11.67 17.44 30.76
N HIS A 150 -10.38 17.10 30.84
CA HIS A 150 -9.63 17.15 32.10
C HIS A 150 -9.43 18.59 32.59
N HIS A 151 -9.02 19.50 31.70
CA HIS A 151 -8.83 20.92 32.03
C HIS A 151 -10.12 21.58 32.52
N THR A 152 -11.27 21.12 32.05
CA THR A 152 -12.59 21.64 32.44
C THR A 152 -13.24 20.83 33.56
N ALA A 153 -12.46 20.02 34.28
CA ALA A 153 -12.89 19.23 35.44
C ALA A 153 -14.03 18.24 35.20
N LEU A 154 -14.22 17.78 33.96
CA LEU A 154 -15.22 16.74 33.62
C LEU A 154 -14.68 15.33 33.87
N ILE A 155 -13.36 15.16 33.81
CA ILE A 155 -12.68 13.90 34.13
C ILE A 155 -11.48 14.14 35.04
N ASP A 156 -11.20 13.13 35.85
CA ASP A 156 -10.03 13.13 36.72
C ASP A 156 -8.74 12.78 35.96
N ARG A 157 -7.60 12.94 36.65
CA ARG A 157 -6.28 12.66 36.08
C ARG A 157 -6.12 11.18 35.70
N SER A 158 -6.66 10.27 36.52
CA SER A 158 -6.52 8.83 36.28
C SER A 158 -7.28 8.39 35.02
N THR A 159 -8.47 8.94 34.78
CA THR A 159 -9.26 8.69 33.57
C THR A 159 -8.56 9.23 32.34
N LEU A 160 -8.02 10.45 32.39
CA LEU A 160 -7.23 11.03 31.30
C LEU A 160 -6.08 10.11 30.89
N GLU A 161 -5.27 9.68 31.86
CA GLU A 161 -4.09 8.84 31.59
C GLU A 161 -4.47 7.47 31.04
N ARG A 162 -5.51 6.84 31.60
CA ARG A 162 -6.02 5.56 31.13
C ARG A 162 -6.48 5.64 29.68
N TRP A 163 -7.37 6.58 29.36
CA TRP A 163 -7.95 6.70 28.01
C TRP A 163 -6.90 7.10 26.95
N LEU A 164 -5.96 7.98 27.29
CA LEU A 164 -4.82 8.27 26.40
C LEU A 164 -3.97 7.02 26.15
N ASN A 165 -3.71 6.22 27.19
CA ASN A 165 -2.94 4.99 27.05
C ASN A 165 -3.68 3.91 26.25
N ASP A 166 -4.99 3.77 26.41
CA ASP A 166 -5.81 2.80 25.67
C ASP A 166 -5.76 3.08 24.17
N GLY A 167 -6.00 4.33 23.76
CA GLY A 167 -5.91 4.73 22.34
C GLY A 167 -4.50 4.57 21.78
N ALA A 168 -3.48 4.94 22.55
CA ALA A 168 -2.09 4.79 22.12
C ALA A 168 -1.65 3.31 22.05
N HIS A 169 -2.18 2.45 22.93
CA HIS A 169 -1.95 1.02 22.93
C HIS A 169 -2.58 0.37 21.70
N ALA A 170 -3.81 0.74 21.34
CA ALA A 170 -4.50 0.23 20.14
C ALA A 170 -3.67 0.45 18.87
N LEU A 171 -3.11 1.66 18.69
CA LEU A 171 -2.23 2.00 17.57
C LEU A 171 -0.88 1.25 17.62
N ARG A 172 -0.23 1.19 18.79
CA ARG A 172 1.06 0.48 18.93
C ARG A 172 0.92 -1.02 18.72
N SER A 173 -0.19 -1.61 19.14
CA SER A 173 -0.50 -3.03 18.92
C SER A 173 -0.63 -3.35 17.43
N LEU A 174 -1.31 -2.48 16.66
CA LEU A 174 -1.35 -2.57 15.20
C LEU A 174 0.06 -2.49 14.59
N PHE A 175 0.88 -1.52 15.03
CA PHE A 175 2.22 -1.35 14.46
C PHE A 175 3.13 -2.53 14.77
N SER A 176 3.04 -3.08 15.97
CA SER A 176 3.80 -4.25 16.39
C SER A 176 3.45 -5.49 15.58
N LEU A 177 2.16 -5.70 15.24
CA LEU A 177 1.76 -6.80 14.36
C LEU A 177 2.44 -6.71 12.99
N ALA A 178 2.47 -5.52 12.38
CA ALA A 178 3.09 -5.33 11.07
C ALA A 178 4.59 -5.60 11.07
N GLN A 179 5.29 -5.39 12.19
CA GLN A 179 6.73 -5.68 12.28
C GLN A 179 7.07 -7.17 12.07
N GLN A 180 6.09 -8.07 12.18
CA GLN A 180 6.29 -9.50 11.97
C GLN A 180 6.28 -9.89 10.49
N TYR A 181 5.79 -9.02 9.59
CA TYR A 181 5.75 -9.28 8.16
C TYR A 181 7.16 -9.49 7.58
N ARG A 182 7.33 -10.55 6.80
CA ARG A 182 8.53 -10.83 6.01
C ARG A 182 8.09 -11.19 4.59
N TYR A 183 8.74 -10.58 3.61
CA TYR A 183 8.53 -10.92 2.21
C TYR A 183 9.06 -12.33 1.94
N SER A 184 8.27 -13.18 1.29
CA SER A 184 8.68 -14.56 1.05
C SER A 184 9.60 -14.70 -0.18
N GLY A 185 9.38 -13.86 -1.20
CA GLY A 185 10.04 -13.99 -2.50
C GLY A 185 9.48 -15.08 -3.40
N THR A 186 8.45 -15.81 -2.96
CA THR A 186 7.77 -16.86 -3.73
C THR A 186 6.57 -16.29 -4.48
N ARG A 187 6.14 -16.99 -5.54
CA ARG A 187 4.92 -16.73 -6.31
C ARG A 187 3.97 -17.90 -6.21
N ARG A 188 2.69 -17.69 -6.55
CA ARG A 188 1.69 -18.78 -6.54
C ARG A 188 2.08 -19.96 -7.44
N ASP A 189 2.73 -19.68 -8.58
CA ASP A 189 3.25 -20.70 -9.49
C ASP A 189 4.29 -21.62 -8.82
N ASP A 190 5.07 -21.12 -7.84
CA ASP A 190 6.04 -21.92 -7.10
C ASP A 190 5.35 -23.00 -6.26
N PHE A 191 4.20 -22.67 -5.68
CA PHE A 191 3.37 -23.60 -4.89
C PHE A 191 2.63 -24.59 -5.80
N ALA A 192 2.10 -24.12 -6.92
CA ALA A 192 1.48 -25.00 -7.92
C ALA A 192 2.47 -26.04 -8.49
N ALA A 193 3.72 -25.63 -8.71
CA ALA A 193 4.79 -26.52 -9.15
C ALA A 193 5.44 -27.33 -8.01
N ASN A 194 5.08 -27.06 -6.75
CA ASN A 194 5.71 -27.61 -5.56
C ASN A 194 7.25 -27.57 -5.64
N ASN A 195 7.82 -26.40 -5.94
CA ASN A 195 9.26 -26.28 -6.13
C ASN A 195 10.02 -26.11 -4.80
N ALA A 196 11.36 -26.05 -4.87
CA ALA A 196 12.20 -25.91 -3.68
C ALA A 196 11.95 -24.59 -2.92
N ALA A 197 11.65 -23.49 -3.64
CA ALA A 197 11.38 -22.19 -3.02
C ALA A 197 10.07 -22.21 -2.22
N ALA A 198 9.01 -22.82 -2.75
CA ALA A 198 7.74 -23.00 -2.04
C ALA A 198 7.91 -23.83 -0.77
N ARG A 199 8.60 -24.97 -0.84
CA ARG A 199 8.87 -25.81 0.36
C ARG A 199 9.65 -25.07 1.44
N ALA A 200 10.70 -24.35 1.05
CA ALA A 200 11.50 -23.55 1.99
C ALA A 200 10.68 -22.41 2.62
N ALA A 201 9.76 -21.80 1.85
CA ALA A 201 8.88 -20.78 2.38
C ALA A 201 7.87 -21.34 3.40
N VAL A 202 7.28 -22.52 3.14
CA VAL A 202 6.39 -23.21 4.08
C VAL A 202 7.11 -23.58 5.36
N GLU A 203 8.33 -24.13 5.28
CA GLU A 203 9.14 -24.44 6.47
C GLU A 203 9.41 -23.19 7.32
N LYS A 204 9.66 -22.06 6.67
CA LYS A 204 10.02 -20.81 7.35
C LYS A 204 8.84 -20.02 7.90
N TYR A 205 7.72 -19.98 7.18
CA TYR A 205 6.61 -19.08 7.46
C TYR A 205 5.30 -19.79 7.84
N GLY A 206 5.27 -21.13 7.73
CA GLY A 206 4.11 -21.95 7.99
C GLY A 206 3.19 -22.10 6.77
N GLU A 207 2.24 -23.02 6.85
CA GLU A 207 1.29 -23.26 5.76
C GLU A 207 0.31 -22.10 5.59
N LEU A 208 -0.09 -21.86 4.33
CA LEU A 208 -1.09 -20.87 3.97
C LEU A 208 -2.45 -21.53 3.69
N PRO A 209 -3.56 -20.86 4.00
CA PRO A 209 -4.88 -21.28 3.54
C PRO A 209 -4.94 -21.42 2.01
N GLN A 210 -5.63 -22.46 1.54
CA GLN A 210 -5.72 -22.79 0.12
C GLN A 210 -6.34 -21.66 -0.72
N ASP A 211 -7.36 -20.99 -0.20
CA ASP A 211 -8.02 -19.83 -0.84
C ASP A 211 -7.06 -18.64 -1.04
N VAL A 212 -6.04 -18.49 -0.19
CA VAL A 212 -5.00 -17.47 -0.34
C VAL A 212 -3.95 -17.90 -1.38
N LEU A 213 -3.55 -19.18 -1.37
CA LEU A 213 -2.65 -19.74 -2.37
C LEU A 213 -3.24 -19.65 -3.78
N GLU A 214 -4.54 -19.90 -3.93
CA GLU A 214 -5.27 -19.76 -5.19
C GLU A 214 -5.53 -18.29 -5.58
N GLY A 215 -5.38 -17.37 -4.64
CA GLY A 215 -5.65 -15.94 -4.84
C GLY A 215 -7.14 -15.62 -4.94
N THR A 216 -8.03 -16.53 -4.54
CA THR A 216 -9.47 -16.32 -4.47
C THR A 216 -9.86 -15.46 -3.27
N ARG A 217 -9.10 -15.55 -2.17
CA ARG A 217 -9.23 -14.69 -1.00
C ARG A 217 -8.03 -13.75 -0.89
N ARG A 218 -8.28 -12.46 -1.06
CA ARG A 218 -7.28 -11.39 -0.98
C ARG A 218 -7.87 -10.15 -0.31
N SER A 219 -7.02 -9.28 0.22
CA SER A 219 -7.47 -7.98 0.72
C SER A 219 -8.16 -7.20 -0.40
N ARG A 220 -9.20 -6.41 -0.06
CA ARG A 220 -9.86 -5.52 -1.03
C ARG A 220 -8.91 -4.47 -1.63
N PHE A 221 -7.79 -4.24 -0.96
CA PHE A 221 -6.73 -3.31 -1.36
C PHE A 221 -5.54 -4.00 -2.02
N ALA A 222 -5.62 -5.32 -2.22
CA ALA A 222 -4.57 -6.07 -2.90
C ALA A 222 -4.49 -5.65 -4.38
N PRO A 223 -3.29 -5.37 -4.90
CA PRO A 223 -3.08 -5.07 -6.32
C PRO A 223 -3.58 -6.22 -7.22
N PRO A 224 -4.09 -5.96 -8.43
CA PRO A 224 -4.60 -7.00 -9.31
C PRO A 224 -3.50 -8.00 -9.69
N LEU A 225 -3.87 -9.28 -9.80
CA LEU A 225 -2.94 -10.33 -10.26
C LEU A 225 -2.75 -10.20 -11.77
N ILE A 226 -1.51 -9.99 -12.22
CA ILE A 226 -1.17 -10.02 -13.64
C ILE A 226 -0.88 -11.48 -14.01
N ARG A 227 -1.89 -12.22 -14.45
CA ARG A 227 -1.66 -13.55 -15.04
C ARG A 227 -0.93 -13.40 -16.37
N ARG A 228 0.36 -13.76 -16.41
CA ARG A 228 1.13 -13.95 -17.65
C ARG A 228 0.54 -15.14 -18.41
N GLY A 229 -0.52 -14.91 -19.17
CA GLY A 229 -1.21 -15.96 -19.92
C GLY A 229 -2.53 -15.56 -20.57
N GLN A 230 -3.12 -14.40 -20.24
CA GLN A 230 -4.38 -13.93 -20.84
C GLN A 230 -4.24 -12.74 -21.80
N THR A 231 -3.03 -12.32 -22.13
CA THR A 231 -2.80 -11.24 -23.13
C THR A 231 -2.74 -11.73 -24.58
N ASN A 232 -2.87 -13.05 -24.85
CA ASN A 232 -2.86 -13.60 -26.22
C ASN A 232 -4.22 -14.08 -26.75
N MET A 233 -5.34 -13.84 -26.05
CA MET A 233 -6.68 -14.30 -26.48
C MET A 233 -7.66 -13.17 -26.82
N ALA A 234 -7.24 -11.89 -26.73
CA ALA A 234 -8.09 -10.74 -27.07
C ALA A 234 -7.85 -10.18 -28.50
N HIS A 235 -7.15 -10.91 -29.37
CA HIS A 235 -6.93 -10.50 -30.77
C HIS A 235 -7.25 -11.57 -31.82
N SER A 236 -7.96 -12.62 -31.44
CA SER A 236 -8.42 -13.64 -32.40
C SER A 236 -9.94 -13.74 -32.36
N GLY A 237 -10.61 -12.96 -33.21
CA GLY A 237 -12.02 -13.17 -33.49
C GLY A 237 -12.76 -11.94 -33.99
N THR A 238 -12.54 -11.53 -35.25
CA THR A 238 -13.66 -11.20 -36.16
C THR A 238 -13.18 -11.39 -37.60
N THR A 239 -13.46 -12.55 -38.15
CA THR A 239 -13.33 -12.86 -39.57
C THR A 239 -14.51 -12.23 -40.30
N HIS A 240 -14.26 -11.31 -41.23
CA HIS A 240 -15.21 -11.01 -42.31
C HIS A 240 -14.59 -11.44 -43.64
N GLN A 241 -15.13 -12.51 -44.20
CA GLN A 241 -14.88 -12.96 -45.57
C GLN A 241 -15.64 -12.05 -46.54
N THR A 242 -15.00 -11.70 -47.65
CA THR A 242 -15.64 -11.14 -48.85
C THR A 242 -15.22 -11.98 -50.06
N PRO A 243 -16.15 -12.41 -50.94
CA PRO A 243 -15.81 -13.26 -52.08
C PRO A 243 -15.48 -12.48 -53.37
N SER A 244 -14.53 -13.05 -54.12
CA SER A 244 -14.32 -13.10 -55.58
C SER A 244 -14.31 -11.81 -56.42
N HIS A 245 -13.19 -11.56 -57.11
CA HIS A 245 -13.13 -11.54 -58.58
C HIS A 245 -11.70 -11.75 -59.09
N ALA A 246 -11.60 -12.54 -60.17
CA ALA A 246 -10.38 -12.99 -60.85
C ALA A 246 -9.91 -12.01 -61.95
N ASP A 247 -8.60 -11.91 -62.19
CA ASP A 247 -7.97 -12.30 -63.47
C ASP A 247 -6.42 -12.22 -63.39
N GLU A 248 -5.77 -13.15 -64.10
CA GLU A 248 -4.34 -13.44 -64.32
C GLU A 248 -3.62 -12.44 -65.28
N PRO A 249 -2.35 -12.63 -65.75
CA PRO A 249 -1.08 -12.98 -65.08
C PRO A 249 0.14 -12.15 -65.61
N ALA A 250 1.36 -12.59 -65.26
CA ALA A 250 2.70 -12.22 -65.78
C ALA A 250 3.30 -10.91 -65.19
N ASP A 251 4.59 -10.81 -64.85
CA ASP A 251 5.76 -11.35 -65.55
C ASP A 251 7.01 -11.50 -64.66
N VAL A 252 7.94 -12.29 -65.17
CA VAL A 252 9.20 -12.76 -64.58
C VAL A 252 10.26 -11.65 -64.53
N HIS A 253 11.10 -11.58 -63.48
CA HIS A 253 12.55 -11.40 -63.65
C HIS A 253 13.36 -11.76 -62.40
N ALA A 254 14.31 -12.66 -62.61
CA ALA A 254 15.35 -13.09 -61.70
C ALA A 254 16.61 -12.19 -61.78
N ASN A 255 17.33 -12.06 -60.65
CA ASN A 255 18.79 -12.17 -60.54
C ASN A 255 19.18 -11.92 -59.06
N THR A 256 19.60 -12.92 -58.29
CA THR A 256 20.98 -13.45 -58.11
C THR A 256 22.06 -12.43 -57.80
N SER A 257 22.72 -12.68 -56.66
CA SER A 257 24.13 -12.44 -56.24
C SER A 257 24.14 -11.76 -54.87
N GLY A 258 24.85 -12.19 -53.84
CA GLY A 258 25.79 -13.28 -53.62
C GLY A 258 26.22 -13.15 -52.15
N ASN A 259 26.31 -14.28 -51.45
CA ASN A 259 27.05 -14.42 -50.18
C ASN A 259 28.58 -14.39 -50.50
N PRO A 260 29.56 -14.48 -49.57
CA PRO A 260 29.49 -14.76 -48.11
C PRO A 260 30.58 -14.06 -47.23
N THR A 261 30.62 -14.45 -45.93
CA THR A 261 31.81 -14.63 -45.03
C THR A 261 32.62 -13.39 -44.63
N GLU A 262 33.29 -13.24 -43.47
CA GLU A 262 33.91 -14.09 -42.42
C GLU A 262 34.12 -13.14 -41.19
N GLU A 263 33.84 -13.51 -39.94
CA GLU A 263 34.72 -14.14 -38.93
C GLU A 263 35.99 -13.38 -38.45
N ALA A 264 36.37 -13.71 -37.20
CA ALA A 264 37.53 -13.34 -36.37
C ALA A 264 37.34 -12.12 -35.44
N GLN A 265 37.19 -12.25 -34.11
CA GLN A 265 38.11 -12.77 -33.06
C GLN A 265 39.46 -12.03 -33.01
N ASP A 266 39.74 -11.31 -31.91
CA ASP A 266 40.79 -11.63 -30.91
C ASP A 266 40.88 -10.50 -29.85
N SER A 267 40.79 -10.81 -28.54
CA SER A 267 41.89 -10.91 -27.53
C SER A 267 42.39 -9.53 -27.04
N GLU A 268 42.20 -9.12 -25.78
CA GLU A 268 42.94 -9.47 -24.54
C GLU A 268 43.79 -8.27 -24.09
N ASP A 269 43.72 -7.99 -22.78
CA ASP A 269 44.70 -7.33 -21.90
C ASP A 269 45.23 -5.92 -22.29
N ASP A 270 45.61 -5.01 -21.39
CA ASP A 270 46.34 -5.20 -20.15
C ASP A 270 46.24 -3.93 -19.28
N HIS A 271 46.62 -4.10 -18.02
CA HIS A 271 46.85 -3.16 -16.94
C HIS A 271 47.30 -1.72 -17.26
N ALA A 272 46.69 -0.75 -16.57
CA ALA A 272 47.33 0.20 -15.64
C ALA A 272 46.30 1.10 -14.95
#